data_AF-A0A5W3ERQ3-F1
#
_entry.id   AF-A0A5W3ERQ3-F1
#
_cell.length_a   1.000
_cell.length_b   1.000
_cell.length_c   1.000
_cell.angle_alpha   90.00
_cell.angle_beta   90.00
_cell.angle_gamma   90.00
#
_symmetry.space_group_name_H-M   'P 1'
#
loop_
_entity.id
_entity.type
_entity.pdbx_description
1 polymer ?
#
loop_
_entity_poly.entity_id
_entity_poly.type
_entity_poly.pdbx_seq_one_letter_code
_entity_poly.pdbx_strand_id
1 'polypeptide(L)'
;MFQCSVVNDAELAVYKQRTIRALDAEKPVDVKTRAIIRAFSEWPNIATVWAFTGEVRKDGDKLRTRRHHSLTFVATVAGLKDINHLLEGWQPHEYGKRFQLNFTWLRQEGNANLCYPSWTFRLNYRPDPDVMESVMEHWLALAIFTEHNH
;
A
#
# COMPACT_ATOMS: atom_id res chain seq x y z
N MET A 1 15.78 -0.58 17.38
CA MET A 1 15.36 0.84 17.25
C MET A 1 14.08 1.02 16.39
N PHE A 2 13.55 -0.02 15.73
CA PHE A 2 12.30 0.04 14.95
C PHE A 2 11.14 -0.79 15.53
N GLN A 3 11.20 -1.20 16.80
CA GLN A 3 10.11 -1.99 17.42
C GLN A 3 8.77 -1.25 17.40
N CYS A 4 8.79 0.08 17.46
CA CYS A 4 7.59 0.91 17.42
C CYS A 4 7.02 1.07 16.01
N SER A 5 7.66 0.54 14.97
CA SER A 5 7.24 0.68 13.57
C SER A 5 6.87 -0.65 12.92
N VAL A 6 6.71 -1.70 13.72
CA VAL A 6 6.43 -3.06 13.26
C VAL A 6 5.35 -3.70 14.11
N VAL A 7 4.68 -4.70 13.54
CA VAL A 7 3.75 -5.58 14.25
C VAL A 7 4.41 -6.92 14.55
N ASN A 8 3.88 -7.68 15.49
CA ASN A 8 4.30 -9.06 15.69
C ASN A 8 3.65 -10.01 14.65
N ASP A 9 4.12 -11.26 14.58
CA ASP A 9 3.66 -12.23 13.58
C ASP A 9 2.17 -12.58 13.71
N ALA A 10 1.64 -12.62 14.94
CA ALA A 10 0.24 -12.90 15.19
C ALA A 10 -0.65 -11.75 14.70
N GLU A 11 -0.25 -10.50 14.96
CA GLU A 11 -0.92 -9.30 14.44
C GLU A 11 -0.86 -9.28 12.90
N LEU A 12 0.31 -9.56 12.31
CA LEU A 12 0.47 -9.63 10.85
C LEU A 12 -0.53 -10.61 10.23
N ALA A 13 -0.64 -11.83 10.78
CA ALA A 13 -1.57 -12.86 10.31
C ALA A 13 -3.03 -12.39 10.36
N VAL A 14 -3.42 -11.69 11.43
CA VAL A 14 -4.76 -11.09 11.57
C VAL A 14 -5.00 -10.05 10.47
N TYR A 15 -4.03 -9.16 10.20
CA TYR A 15 -4.16 -8.15 9.15
C TYR A 15 -4.26 -8.77 7.75
N LYS A 16 -3.45 -9.79 7.44
CA LYS A 16 -3.56 -10.53 6.17
C LYS A 16 -4.95 -11.12 6.00
N GLN A 17 -5.43 -11.86 7.00
CA GLN A 17 -6.75 -12.50 6.95
C GLN A 17 -7.87 -11.47 6.78
N ARG A 18 -7.82 -10.36 7.52
CA ARG A 18 -8.79 -9.27 7.41
C ARG A 18 -8.83 -8.69 5.99
N THR A 19 -7.67 -8.43 5.40
CA THR A 19 -7.58 -7.85 4.06
C THR A 19 -8.11 -8.79 2.99
N ILE A 20 -7.77 -10.08 3.04
CA ILE A 20 -8.31 -11.08 2.10
C ILE A 20 -9.83 -11.18 2.21
N ARG A 21 -10.38 -11.29 3.44
CA ARG A 21 -11.83 -11.30 3.66
C ARG A 21 -12.51 -10.04 3.10
N ALA A 22 -11.88 -8.88 3.24
CA ALA A 22 -12.41 -7.63 2.71
C ALA A 22 -12.40 -7.59 1.17
N LEU A 23 -11.42 -8.22 0.52
CA LEU A 23 -11.38 -8.34 -0.95
C LEU A 23 -12.43 -9.31 -1.47
N ASP A 24 -12.66 -10.42 -0.77
CA ASP A 24 -13.62 -11.45 -1.18
C ASP A 24 -15.07 -10.99 -0.97
N ALA A 25 -15.32 -10.10 -0.02
CA ALA A 25 -16.64 -9.50 0.25
C ALA A 25 -17.09 -8.45 -0.80
N GLU A 26 -16.51 -8.46 -2.01
CA GLU A 26 -16.82 -7.54 -3.13
C GLU A 26 -16.87 -6.05 -2.77
N LYS A 27 -16.08 -5.62 -1.79
CA LYS A 27 -15.89 -4.17 -1.55
C LYS A 27 -15.38 -3.51 -2.83
N PRO A 28 -15.74 -2.23 -3.10
CA PRO A 28 -15.42 -1.54 -4.34
C PRO A 28 -13.93 -1.17 -4.37
N VAL A 29 -13.10 -2.18 -4.61
CA VAL A 29 -11.68 -2.04 -4.91
C VAL A 29 -11.52 -2.40 -6.37
N ASP A 30 -10.90 -1.50 -7.13
CA ASP A 30 -10.58 -1.69 -8.54
C ASP A 30 -9.87 -3.05 -8.78
N VAL A 31 -10.12 -3.65 -9.94
CA VAL A 31 -9.62 -5.00 -10.28
C VAL A 31 -8.09 -5.07 -10.28
N LYS A 32 -7.40 -4.07 -10.84
CA LYS A 32 -5.93 -4.01 -10.83
C LYS A 32 -5.41 -3.84 -9.39
N THR A 33 -6.07 -2.98 -8.60
CA THR A 33 -5.72 -2.81 -7.18
C THR A 33 -5.91 -4.10 -6.38
N ARG A 34 -6.98 -4.86 -6.64
CA ARG A 34 -7.22 -6.17 -6.04
C ARG A 34 -6.10 -7.17 -6.38
N ALA A 35 -5.66 -7.22 -7.64
CA ALA A 35 -4.56 -8.08 -8.07
C ALA A 35 -3.26 -7.75 -7.33
N ILE A 36 -2.93 -6.46 -7.19
CA ILE A 36 -1.76 -5.99 -6.43
C ILE A 36 -1.84 -6.45 -4.97
N ILE A 37 -2.99 -6.27 -4.30
CA ILE A 37 -3.14 -6.67 -2.90
C ILE A 37 -3.00 -8.19 -2.73
N ARG A 38 -3.55 -8.99 -3.66
CA ARG A 38 -3.37 -10.44 -3.64
C ARG A 38 -1.92 -10.86 -3.88
N ALA A 39 -1.20 -10.19 -4.79
CA ALA A 39 0.22 -10.49 -4.99
C ALA A 39 1.03 -10.21 -3.70
N PHE A 40 0.76 -9.08 -3.02
CA PHE A 40 1.42 -8.78 -1.75
C PHE A 40 1.01 -9.68 -0.58
N SER A 41 -0.15 -10.36 -0.62
CA SER A 41 -0.51 -11.28 0.48
C SER A 41 0.40 -12.49 0.57
N GLU A 42 1.03 -12.85 -0.54
CA GLU A 42 2.01 -13.94 -0.62
C GLU A 42 3.35 -13.59 0.05
N TRP A 43 3.65 -12.30 0.25
CA TRP A 43 4.89 -11.88 0.89
C TRP A 43 4.85 -12.18 2.38
N PRO A 44 5.83 -12.90 2.95
CA PRO A 44 5.70 -13.47 4.30
C PRO A 44 5.58 -12.41 5.40
N ASN A 45 6.27 -11.28 5.27
CA ASN A 45 6.54 -10.37 6.38
C ASN A 45 5.82 -9.02 6.31
N ILE A 46 4.95 -8.83 5.32
CA ILE A 46 4.13 -7.62 5.17
C ILE A 46 2.66 -7.97 4.97
N ALA A 47 1.78 -7.01 5.26
CA ALA A 47 0.37 -7.11 4.95
C ALA A 47 -0.17 -5.75 4.52
N THR A 48 -0.85 -5.70 3.37
CA THR A 48 -1.59 -4.50 2.97
C THR A 48 -2.80 -4.32 3.88
N VAL A 49 -2.98 -3.13 4.45
CA VAL A 49 -4.09 -2.81 5.37
C VAL A 49 -5.03 -1.74 4.84
N TRP A 50 -4.54 -0.88 3.93
CA TRP A 50 -5.34 0.09 3.19
C TRP A 50 -4.79 0.25 1.78
N ALA A 51 -5.69 0.50 0.82
CA ALA A 51 -5.33 0.82 -0.54
C ALA A 51 -6.34 1.81 -1.10
N PHE A 52 -5.85 2.80 -1.85
CA PHE A 52 -6.66 3.72 -2.61
C PHE A 52 -6.03 3.87 -3.98
N THR A 53 -6.77 3.59 -5.05
CA THR A 53 -6.32 3.73 -6.44
C THR A 53 -6.07 5.20 -6.83
N GLY A 54 -6.57 6.15 -6.05
CA GLY A 54 -6.53 7.56 -6.38
C GLY A 54 -7.74 7.98 -7.20
N GLU A 55 -8.18 9.21 -6.97
CA GLU A 55 -9.38 9.77 -7.59
C GLU A 55 -9.12 11.23 -7.95
N VAL A 56 -9.58 11.62 -9.13
CA VAL A 56 -9.65 13.02 -9.55
C VAL A 56 -11.07 13.54 -9.40
N ARG A 57 -11.19 14.84 -9.14
CA ARG A 57 -12.47 15.57 -9.21
C ARG A 57 -12.32 16.77 -10.12
N LYS A 58 -13.43 17.14 -10.76
CA LYS A 58 -13.56 18.41 -11.49
C LYS A 58 -13.92 19.52 -10.51
N ASP A 59 -13.18 20.62 -10.59
CA ASP A 59 -13.37 21.84 -9.80
C ASP A 59 -13.36 23.03 -10.76
N GLY A 60 -14.55 23.44 -11.21
CA GLY A 60 -14.71 24.30 -12.38
C GLY A 60 -14.11 23.64 -13.63
N ASP A 61 -13.22 24.34 -14.33
CA ASP A 61 -12.51 23.82 -15.51
C ASP A 61 -11.21 23.09 -15.17
N LYS A 62 -10.87 22.94 -13.88
CA LYS A 62 -9.60 22.32 -13.45
C LYS A 62 -9.85 20.92 -12.89
N LEU A 63 -8.97 19.99 -13.25
CA LEU A 63 -8.88 18.69 -12.60
C LEU A 63 -7.98 18.78 -11.36
N ARG A 64 -8.52 18.34 -10.22
CA ARG A 64 -7.84 18.33 -8.93
C ARG A 64 -7.82 16.91 -8.35
N THR A 65 -6.77 16.60 -7.60
CA THR A 65 -6.74 15.38 -6.79
C THR A 65 -7.88 15.43 -5.77
N ARG A 66 -8.78 14.46 -5.81
CA ARG A 66 -9.77 14.20 -4.75
C ARG A 66 -9.15 13.32 -3.67
N ARG A 67 -8.44 12.28 -4.10
CA ARG A 67 -7.75 11.33 -3.24
C ARG A 67 -6.47 10.86 -3.93
N HIS A 68 -5.37 10.80 -3.19
CA HIS A 68 -4.11 10.29 -3.73
C HIS A 68 -4.14 8.77 -3.88
N HIS A 69 -3.38 8.25 -4.84
CA HIS A 69 -3.05 6.83 -4.85
C HIS A 69 -2.15 6.51 -3.65
N SER A 70 -2.48 5.44 -2.93
CA SER A 70 -1.65 4.97 -1.83
C SER A 70 -1.87 3.50 -1.50
N LEU A 71 -0.80 2.84 -1.08
CA LEU A 71 -0.83 1.53 -0.45
C LEU A 71 -0.22 1.66 0.95
N THR A 72 -0.91 1.11 1.93
CA THR A 72 -0.45 1.09 3.32
C THR A 72 -0.22 -0.34 3.76
N PHE A 73 0.97 -0.57 4.31
CA PHE A 73 1.41 -1.85 4.83
C PHE A 73 1.61 -1.80 6.34
N VAL A 74 1.42 -2.94 6.97
CA VAL A 74 2.09 -3.26 8.24
C VAL A 74 3.19 -4.27 7.93
N ALA A 75 4.25 -4.28 8.73
CA ALA A 75 5.40 -5.16 8.53
C ALA A 75 5.89 -5.71 9.87
N THR A 76 6.45 -6.91 9.86
CA THR A 76 7.25 -7.42 10.99
C THR A 76 8.66 -6.83 10.95
N VAL A 77 9.52 -7.18 11.90
CA VAL A 77 10.94 -6.78 11.88
C VAL A 77 11.62 -7.24 10.58
N ALA A 78 11.37 -8.47 10.14
CA ALA A 78 11.90 -8.99 8.89
C ALA A 78 11.35 -8.22 7.67
N GLY A 79 10.08 -7.81 7.73
CA GLY A 79 9.41 -7.07 6.66
C GLY A 79 9.91 -5.65 6.47
N LEU A 80 10.75 -5.11 7.36
CA LEU A 80 11.40 -3.82 7.11
C LEU A 80 12.32 -3.88 5.87
N LYS A 81 12.90 -5.04 5.57
CA LYS A 81 13.66 -5.25 4.34
C LYS A 81 12.76 -5.14 3.10
N ASP A 82 11.56 -5.70 3.18
CA ASP A 82 10.54 -5.60 2.13
C ASP A 82 10.12 -4.14 1.90
N ILE A 83 9.90 -3.37 2.98
CA ILE A 83 9.58 -1.93 2.88
C ILE A 83 10.72 -1.16 2.19
N ASN A 84 11.97 -1.45 2.52
CA ASN A 84 13.11 -0.82 1.85
C ASN A 84 13.19 -1.22 0.37
N HIS A 85 13.00 -2.50 0.07
CA HIS A 85 12.99 -3.00 -1.31
C HIS A 85 11.89 -2.34 -2.15
N LEU A 86 10.69 -2.17 -1.60
CA LEU A 86 9.62 -1.42 -2.27
C LEU A 86 10.04 0.02 -2.56
N LEU A 87 10.69 0.70 -1.62
CA LEU A 87 11.17 2.07 -1.82
C LEU A 87 12.23 2.14 -2.93
N GLU A 88 13.18 1.20 -2.95
CA GLU A 88 14.22 1.09 -3.97
C GLU A 88 13.62 0.78 -5.35
N GLY A 89 12.68 -0.16 -5.41
CA GLY A 89 11.97 -0.55 -6.62
C GLY A 89 11.17 0.60 -7.25
N TRP A 90 10.76 1.60 -6.46
CA TRP A 90 10.12 2.82 -6.99
C TRP A 90 11.11 3.83 -7.57
N GLN A 91 12.37 3.85 -7.14
CA GLN A 91 13.35 4.85 -7.61
C GLN A 91 13.55 4.92 -9.13
N PRO A 92 13.60 3.81 -9.89
CA PRO A 92 13.76 3.86 -11.34
C PRO A 92 12.48 4.25 -12.11
N HIS A 93 11.32 4.24 -11.47
CA HIS A 93 10.06 4.60 -12.12
C HIS A 93 10.00 6.10 -12.47
N GLU A 94 9.30 6.49 -13.53
CA GLU A 94 9.18 7.91 -13.92
C GLU A 94 8.59 8.79 -12.81
N TYR A 95 7.65 8.24 -12.02
CA TYR A 95 7.07 8.86 -10.83
C TYR A 95 7.81 8.54 -9.53
N GLY A 96 8.98 7.91 -9.56
CA GLY A 96 9.71 7.48 -8.36
C GLY A 96 9.95 8.61 -7.37
N LYS A 97 10.40 9.78 -7.87
CA LYS A 97 10.60 10.99 -7.06
C LYS A 97 9.31 11.63 -6.52
N ARG A 98 8.15 11.18 -7.00
CA ARG A 98 6.83 11.62 -6.54
C ARG A 98 6.23 10.66 -5.52
N PHE A 99 6.81 9.47 -5.31
CA PHE A 99 6.38 8.58 -4.24
C PHE A 99 6.97 8.99 -2.89
N GLN A 100 6.12 9.09 -1.89
CA GLN A 100 6.50 9.38 -0.51
C GLN A 100 6.20 8.15 0.35
N LEU A 101 7.21 7.71 1.10
CA LEU A 101 7.07 6.73 2.17
C LEU A 101 6.87 7.45 3.50
N ASN A 102 5.76 7.17 4.18
CA ASN A 102 5.46 7.73 5.49
C ASN A 102 5.25 6.63 6.51
N PHE A 103 5.90 6.76 7.68
CA PHE A 103 5.57 5.96 8.85
C PHE A 103 4.50 6.66 9.68
N THR A 104 3.42 5.96 10.02
CA THR A 104 2.30 6.52 10.79
C THR A 104 1.66 5.49 11.72
N TRP A 105 1.14 5.96 12.86
CA TRP A 105 0.25 5.17 13.72
C TRP A 105 -1.20 5.39 13.29
N LEU A 106 -1.85 4.34 12.80
CA LEU A 106 -3.25 4.40 12.35
C LEU A 106 -4.17 3.84 13.43
N ARG A 107 -5.34 4.48 13.60
CA ARG A 107 -6.38 3.98 14.49
C ARG A 107 -7.02 2.72 13.91
N GLN A 108 -7.34 1.78 14.79
CA GLN A 108 -8.10 0.59 14.42
C GLN A 108 -9.58 0.96 14.23
N GLU A 109 -10.17 0.50 13.14
CA GLU A 109 -11.60 0.68 12.88
C GLU A 109 -12.42 -0.01 13.99
N GLY A 110 -13.40 0.70 14.54
CA GLY A 110 -14.24 0.21 15.63
C GLY A 110 -13.61 0.27 17.03
N ASN A 111 -12.36 0.72 17.18
CA ASN A 111 -11.74 0.92 18.50
C ASN A 111 -10.84 2.17 18.52
N ALA A 112 -11.39 3.28 19.01
CA ALA A 112 -10.72 4.58 19.01
C ALA A 112 -9.45 4.64 19.89
N ASN A 113 -9.28 3.67 20.80
CA ASN A 113 -8.17 3.61 21.75
C ASN A 113 -7.01 2.72 21.27
N LEU A 114 -7.18 1.99 20.16
CA LEU A 114 -6.14 1.13 19.60
C LEU A 114 -5.56 1.76 18.34
N CYS A 115 -4.23 1.82 18.29
CA CYS A 115 -3.46 2.23 17.13
C CYS A 115 -2.46 1.13 16.75
N TYR A 116 -2.08 1.07 15.48
CA TYR A 116 -1.05 0.17 14.99
C TYR A 116 -0.05 0.90 14.09
N PRO A 117 1.22 0.47 14.08
CA PRO A 117 2.25 1.06 13.22
C PRO A 117 2.01 0.67 11.77
N SER A 118 2.23 1.61 10.84
CA SER A 118 2.02 1.39 9.42
C SER A 118 2.97 2.21 8.55
N TRP A 119 3.24 1.68 7.35
CA TRP A 119 4.08 2.27 6.32
C TRP A 119 3.22 2.56 5.10
N THR A 120 3.05 3.84 4.75
CA THR A 120 2.22 4.27 3.63
C THR A 120 3.07 4.80 2.49
N PHE A 121 2.98 4.15 1.34
CA PHE A 121 3.48 4.68 0.07
C PHE A 121 2.37 5.50 -0.58
N ARG A 122 2.65 6.78 -0.87
CA ARG A 122 1.69 7.71 -1.46
C ARG A 122 2.28 8.38 -2.69
N LEU A 123 1.49 8.41 -3.77
CA LEU A 123 1.82 9.19 -4.96
C LEU A 123 1.51 10.68 -4.73
N ASN A 124 2.54 11.52 -4.71
CA ASN A 124 2.46 12.97 -4.70
C ASN A 124 2.47 13.54 -6.13
N TYR A 125 1.55 13.02 -6.94
CA TYR A 125 1.21 13.48 -8.29
C TYR A 125 -0.30 13.29 -8.48
N ARG A 126 -0.91 14.01 -9.43
CA ARG A 126 -2.34 13.86 -9.68
C ARG A 126 -2.59 12.46 -10.28
N PRO A 127 -3.49 11.65 -9.72
CA PRO A 127 -3.76 10.29 -10.21
C PRO A 127 -4.69 10.35 -11.42
N ASP A 128 -4.22 10.97 -12.50
CA ASP A 128 -4.92 10.94 -13.78
C ASP A 128 -4.98 9.49 -14.32
N PRO A 129 -5.97 9.12 -15.14
CA PRO A 129 -6.16 7.73 -15.56
C PRO A 129 -4.94 7.06 -16.21
N ASP A 130 -4.20 7.80 -17.04
CA ASP A 130 -2.97 7.38 -17.71
C ASP A 130 -1.81 7.17 -16.73
N VAL A 131 -1.66 8.07 -15.75
CA VAL A 131 -0.70 7.93 -14.65
C VAL A 131 -1.00 6.66 -13.86
N MET A 132 -2.28 6.42 -13.57
CA MET A 132 -2.69 5.31 -12.72
C MET A 132 -2.50 3.94 -13.36
N GLU A 133 -2.60 3.85 -14.68
CA GLU A 133 -2.26 2.63 -15.40
C GLU A 133 -0.80 2.23 -15.18
N SER A 134 0.13 3.14 -15.48
CA SER A 134 1.57 2.93 -15.28
C SER A 134 1.91 2.63 -13.82
N VAL A 135 1.32 3.37 -12.87
CA VAL A 135 1.56 3.16 -11.44
C VAL A 135 1.09 1.79 -10.96
N MET A 136 -0.09 1.33 -11.41
CA MET A 136 -0.61 0.03 -11.01
C MET A 136 0.18 -1.13 -11.63
N GLU A 137 0.64 -0.99 -12.87
CA GLU A 137 1.51 -1.96 -13.51
C GLU A 137 2.84 -2.10 -12.77
N HIS A 138 3.46 -0.99 -12.37
CA HIS A 138 4.69 -1.01 -11.60
C HIS A 138 4.51 -1.65 -10.22
N TRP A 139 3.41 -1.32 -9.51
CA TRP A 139 3.07 -1.99 -8.24
C TRP A 139 2.94 -3.50 -8.39
N LEU A 140 2.24 -3.96 -9.43
CA LEU A 140 2.05 -5.38 -9.68
C LEU A 140 3.38 -6.06 -10.03
N ALA A 141 4.23 -5.40 -10.82
CA ALA A 141 5.55 -5.89 -11.16
C ALA A 141 6.45 -6.04 -9.91
N LEU A 142 6.47 -5.03 -9.04
CA LEU A 142 7.17 -5.12 -7.76
C LEU A 142 6.66 -6.29 -6.92
N ALA A 143 5.34 -6.48 -6.86
CA ALA A 143 4.72 -7.53 -6.05
C ALA A 143 5.01 -8.95 -6.57
N ILE A 144 5.12 -9.16 -7.89
CA ILE A 144 5.26 -10.49 -8.51
C ILE A 144 6.72 -10.85 -8.83
N PHE A 145 7.53 -9.90 -9.29
CA PHE A 145 8.85 -10.17 -9.85
C PHE A 145 10.02 -9.86 -8.91
N THR A 146 9.74 -9.43 -7.69
CA THR A 146 10.75 -9.39 -6.63
C THR A 146 10.91 -10.79 -6.07
N GLU A 147 12.13 -11.34 -6.00
CA GLU A 147 12.36 -12.61 -5.30
C GLU A 147 12.08 -12.42 -3.80
N HIS A 148 10.99 -12.99 -3.26
CA HIS A 148 10.65 -12.86 -1.82
C HIS A 148 11.56 -13.72 -0.91
N ASN A 149 12.66 -14.26 -1.44
CA ASN A 149 13.69 -15.02 -0.72
C ASN A 149 14.87 -14.11 -0.35
N HIS A 150 14.58 -12.95 0.23
CA HIS A 150 15.59 -11.97 0.64
C HIS A 150 15.87 -12.05 2.14
#